data_AF-A0A6P1U7M6-F1
#
_entry.id   AF-A0A6P1U7M6-F1
#
_cell.length_a   1.000
_cell.length_b   1.000
_cell.length_c   1.000
_cell.angle_alpha   90.00
_cell.angle_beta   90.00
_cell.angle_gamma   90.00
#
_symmetry.space_group_name_H-M   'P 1'
#
loop_
_entity.id
_entity.type
_entity.pdbx_description
1 polymer ?
#
loop_
_entity_poly.entity_id
_entity_poly.type
_entity_poly.pdbx_seq_one_letter_code
_entity_poly.pdbx_strand_id
1 'polypeptide(L)'
;MTGILRMPDELYWNENPLYQAQHNANRFAAADEIERLQAEVSTLREWIKEAGEQYNICTRNVLKEVCDGCRCKRAATPRVKS
;
A
#
# COMPACT_ATOMS: atom_id res chain seq x y z
N MET A 1 6.25 4.88 1.38
CA MET A 1 5.82 6.20 0.86
C MET A 1 4.65 6.65 1.70
N THR A 2 4.91 7.50 2.70
CA THR A 2 3.88 8.10 3.54
C THR A 2 3.14 9.14 2.71
N GLY A 3 1.95 8.79 2.22
CA GLY A 3 1.08 9.72 1.49
C GLY A 3 0.60 10.80 2.45
N ILE A 4 1.31 11.93 2.49
CA ILE A 4 0.83 13.12 3.17
C ILE A 4 -0.38 13.60 2.39
N LEU A 5 -1.58 13.42 2.96
CA LEU A 5 -2.80 14.11 2.54
C LEU A 5 -2.48 15.61 2.52
N ARG A 6 -2.23 16.17 1.34
CA ARG A 6 -2.02 17.60 1.15
C ARG A 6 -3.36 18.28 1.32
N MET A 7 -3.66 18.66 2.55
CA MET A 7 -4.78 19.54 2.83
C MET A 7 -4.39 20.99 2.53
N PRO A 8 -5.30 21.81 1.96
CA PRO A 8 -5.04 23.22 1.72
C PRO A 8 -4.83 23.97 3.04
N ASP A 9 -3.81 24.83 3.08
CA ASP A 9 -3.33 25.57 4.27
C ASP A 9 -4.42 26.41 4.96
N GLU A 10 -5.45 26.82 4.22
CA GLU A 10 -6.55 27.67 4.71
C GLU A 10 -7.41 27.01 5.81
N LEU A 11 -7.39 25.68 5.91
CA LEU A 11 -8.10 24.93 6.97
C LEU A 11 -7.29 24.78 8.26
N TYR A 12 -5.98 25.01 8.24
CA TYR A 12 -5.09 24.74 9.38
C TYR A 12 -5.11 25.85 10.44
N TRP A 13 -5.53 27.07 10.06
CA TRP A 13 -5.44 28.28 10.89
C TRP A 13 -6.81 28.83 11.33
N ASN A 14 -7.90 28.08 11.17
CA ASN A 14 -9.21 28.52 11.64
C ASN A 14 -9.36 28.22 13.15
N GLU A 15 -9.41 29.27 13.96
CA GLU A 15 -9.60 29.19 15.42
C GLU A 15 -11.02 28.76 15.83
N ASN A 16 -11.94 28.61 14.87
CA ASN A 16 -13.31 28.21 15.15
C ASN A 16 -13.37 26.72 15.55
N PRO A 17 -13.83 26.40 16.78
CA PRO A 17 -13.83 25.04 17.32
C PRO A 17 -14.61 24.02 16.49
N LEU A 18 -15.65 24.45 15.76
CA LEU A 18 -16.47 23.55 14.94
C LEU A 18 -15.68 23.01 13.74
N TYR A 19 -14.89 23.86 13.09
CA TYR A 19 -14.09 23.45 11.93
C TYR A 19 -12.92 22.55 12.37
N GLN A 20 -12.33 22.82 13.53
CA GLN A 20 -11.28 21.97 14.11
C GLN A 20 -11.81 20.58 14.47
N ALA A 21 -13.01 20.50 15.07
CA ALA A 21 -13.65 19.23 15.39
C ALA A 21 -13.94 18.40 14.13
N GLN A 22 -14.53 19.03 13.09
CA GLN A 22 -14.81 18.36 11.82
C GLN A 22 -13.53 17.89 11.13
N HIS A 23 -12.47 18.71 11.14
CA HIS A 23 -11.18 18.35 10.57
C HIS A 23 -10.56 17.15 11.26
N ASN A 24 -10.54 17.16 12.61
CA ASN A 24 -10.02 16.04 13.38
C ASN A 24 -10.83 14.76 13.13
N ALA A 25 -12.16 14.85 13.07
CA ALA A 25 -13.02 13.71 12.72
C ALA A 25 -12.66 13.13 11.34
N ASN A 26 -12.47 13.98 10.32
CA ASN A 26 -12.08 13.53 8.98
C ASN A 26 -10.69 12.88 8.99
N ARG A 27 -9.73 13.42 9.76
CA ARG A 27 -8.38 12.86 9.88
C ARG A 27 -8.38 11.49 10.54
N PHE A 28 -9.13 11.32 11.62
CA PHE A 28 -9.24 10.03 12.30
C PHE A 28 -9.93 9.01 11.41
N ALA A 29 -11.07 9.35 10.80
CA ALA A 29 -11.76 8.47 9.86
C ALA A 29 -10.87 8.05 8.68
N ALA A 30 -10.09 8.99 8.11
CA ALA A 30 -9.15 8.69 7.05
C ALA A 30 -7.99 7.80 7.52
N ALA A 31 -7.47 8.01 8.73
CA ALA A 31 -6.42 7.19 9.31
C ALA A 31 -6.90 5.75 9.54
N ASP A 32 -8.08 5.58 10.13
CA ASP A 32 -8.70 4.27 10.38
C ASP A 32 -8.93 3.52 9.07
N GLU A 33 -9.41 4.20 8.03
CA GLU A 33 -9.63 3.59 6.72
C GLU A 33 -8.31 3.21 6.02
N ILE A 34 -7.26 4.03 6.16
CA ILE A 34 -5.92 3.70 5.66
C ILE A 34 -5.38 2.45 6.35
N GLU A 35 -5.52 2.34 7.68
CA GLU A 35 -5.07 1.18 8.44
C GLU A 35 -5.83 -0.09 8.02
N ARG A 36 -7.15 0.00 7.87
CA ARG A 36 -8.00 -1.09 7.38
C ARG A 36 -7.57 -1.56 6.00
N LEU A 37 -7.38 -0.63 5.06
CA LEU A 37 -6.95 -0.95 3.69
C LEU A 37 -5.53 -1.52 3.66
N GLN A 38 -4.63 -1.05 4.52
CA GLN A 38 -3.28 -1.61 4.63
C GLN A 38 -3.30 -3.06 5.13
N ALA A 39 -4.14 -3.37 6.13
CA ALA A 39 -4.32 -4.73 6.62
C ALA A 39 -4.88 -5.64 5.51
N GLU A 40 -5.90 -5.19 4.79
CA GLU A 40 -6.51 -5.94 3.68
C GLU A 40 -5.50 -6.19 2.55
N VAL A 41 -4.75 -5.17 2.15
CA VAL A 41 -3.67 -5.30 1.15
C VAL A 41 -2.60 -6.28 1.64
N SER A 42 -2.24 -6.26 2.92
CA SER A 42 -1.27 -7.20 3.49
C SER A 42 -1.76 -8.65 3.38
N THR A 43 -3.01 -8.92 3.76
CA THR A 43 -3.63 -10.25 3.64
C THR A 43 -3.70 -10.72 2.19
N LEU A 44 -4.12 -9.85 1.26
CA LEU A 44 -4.18 -10.17 -0.16
C LEU A 44 -2.79 -10.45 -0.74
N ARG A 45 -1.77 -9.69 -0.32
CA ARG A 45 -0.39 -9.94 -0.76
C ARG A 45 0.10 -11.31 -0.32
N GLU A 46 -0.22 -11.73 0.90
CA GLU A 46 0.16 -13.05 1.40
C GLU A 46 -0.56 -14.16 0.63
N TRP A 47 -1.87 -14.05 0.44
CA TRP A 47 -2.64 -15.00 -0.36
C TRP A 47 -2.10 -15.14 -1.79
N ILE A 48 -1.70 -14.03 -2.43
CA ILE A 48 -1.09 -14.08 -3.77
C ILE A 48 0.23 -14.85 -3.74
N LYS A 49 1.05 -14.72 -2.68
CA LYS A 49 2.30 -15.49 -2.54
C LYS A 49 2.00 -16.97 -2.42
N GLU A 50 1.11 -17.36 -1.50
CA GLU A 50 0.70 -18.75 -1.28
C GLU A 50 0.15 -19.38 -2.56
N ALA A 51 -0.74 -18.68 -3.28
CA ALA A 51 -1.26 -19.14 -4.56
C ALA A 51 -0.16 -19.25 -5.63
N GLY A 52 0.78 -18.30 -5.66
CA GLY A 52 1.94 -18.34 -6.53
C GLY A 52 2.81 -19.58 -6.32
N GLU A 53 3.01 -19.98 -5.06
CA GLU A 53 3.74 -21.19 -4.69
C GLU A 53 2.95 -22.46 -5.01
N GLN A 54 1.68 -22.53 -4.61
CA GLN A 54 0.82 -23.69 -4.80
C GLN A 54 0.63 -24.03 -6.29
N TYR A 55 0.43 -23.02 -7.14
CA TYR A 55 0.14 -23.19 -8.56
C TYR A 55 1.36 -22.95 -9.47
N ASN A 56 2.54 -22.68 -8.89
CA ASN A 56 3.76 -22.35 -9.64
C ASN A 56 3.56 -21.18 -10.63
N ILE A 57 2.85 -20.14 -10.18
CA ILE A 57 2.54 -18.93 -10.95
C ILE A 57 3.49 -17.79 -10.56
N CYS A 58 3.99 -17.05 -11.55
CA CYS A 58 4.82 -15.86 -11.29
C CYS A 58 3.98 -14.68 -10.80
N THR A 59 4.18 -14.25 -9.56
CA THR A 59 3.44 -13.14 -8.93
C THR A 59 4.10 -11.77 -9.12
N ARG A 60 5.31 -11.70 -9.70
CA ARG A 60 6.10 -10.47 -9.84
C ARG A 60 5.36 -9.32 -10.49
N ASN A 61 4.53 -9.58 -11.51
CA ASN A 61 3.80 -8.50 -12.18
C ASN A 61 2.79 -7.82 -11.24
N VAL A 62 2.30 -8.54 -10.24
CA VAL A 62 1.35 -8.09 -9.22
C VAL A 62 2.09 -7.55 -7.99
N LEU A 63 2.93 -8.38 -7.36
CA LEU A 63 3.60 -8.05 -6.09
C LEU A 63 4.85 -7.18 -6.23
N LYS A 64 5.41 -7.08 -7.45
CA LYS A 64 6.70 -6.43 -7.78
C LYS A 64 7.94 -7.03 -7.11
N GLU A 65 7.75 -8.05 -6.28
CA GLU A 65 8.78 -8.86 -5.64
C GLU A 65 9.01 -10.17 -6.42
N VAL A 66 10.18 -10.76 -6.27
CA VAL A 66 10.49 -12.11 -6.79
C VAL A 66 10.22 -13.09 -5.66
N CYS A 67 9.33 -14.07 -5.85
CA CYS A 67 9.12 -15.10 -4.82
C CYS A 67 10.32 -16.05 -4.72
N ASP A 68 10.65 -16.48 -3.50
CA ASP A 68 11.84 -17.28 -3.18
C ASP A 68 11.84 -18.67 -3.85
N GLY A 69 10.69 -19.12 -4.38
CA GLY A 69 10.53 -20.35 -5.15
C GLY A 69 10.16 -20.15 -6.63
N CYS A 70 10.16 -18.92 -7.15
CA CYS A 70 9.66 -18.63 -8.51
C CYS A 70 10.45 -19.38 -9.58
N ARG A 71 9.85 -20.37 -10.22
CA ARG A 71 10.41 -20.99 -11.45
C ARG A 71 10.39 -20.06 -12.65
N CYS A 72 9.98 -18.80 -12.49
CA CYS A 72 9.93 -17.81 -13.56
C CYS A 72 11.31 -17.41 -14.11
N LYS A 73 12.42 -17.90 -13.55
CA LYS A 73 13.83 -17.70 -14.00
C LYS A 73 14.27 -16.24 -14.18
N ARG A 74 13.40 -15.26 -13.89
CA ARG A 74 13.69 -13.82 -13.98
C ARG A 74 14.58 -13.31 -12.86
N ALA A 75 14.72 -14.04 -11.76
CA ALA A 75 15.75 -13.77 -10.74
C ALA A 75 17.17 -13.96 -11.31
N ALA A 76 17.32 -14.90 -12.24
CA ALA A 76 18.61 -15.30 -12.81
C ALA A 76 19.06 -14.46 -14.00
N THR A 77 18.25 -13.49 -14.47
CA THR A 77 18.63 -12.61 -15.59
C THR A 77 19.09 -11.26 -15.04
N PRO A 78 20.40 -11.06 -14.79
CA PRO A 78 20.91 -9.72 -14.48
C PRO A 78 20.54 -8.79 -15.63
N ARG A 79 20.05 -7.58 -15.30
CA ARG A 79 19.80 -6.55 -16.32
C ARG A 79 21.13 -6.24 -17.00
N VAL A 80 21.33 -6.74 -18.21
CA VAL A 80 22.39 -6.25 -19.10
C VAL A 80 22.02 -4.79 -19.39
N LYS A 81 22.79 -3.86 -18.84
CA LYS A 81 22.69 -2.44 -19.21
C LYS A 81 23.18 -2.35 -20.65
N SER A 82 22.26 -2.12 -21.58
CA SER A 82 22.57 -1.70 -22.96
C SER A 82 22.83 -0.20 -22.98
#